data_AF-A0A7W8G8M4-F1
#
_entry.id   AF-A0A7W8G8M4-F1
#
_cell.length_a   1.000
_cell.length_b   1.000
_cell.length_c   1.000
_cell.angle_alpha   90.00
_cell.angle_beta   90.00
_cell.angle_gamma   90.00
#
_symmetry.space_group_name_H-M   'P 1'
#
loop_
_entity.id
_entity.type
_entity.pdbx_description
1 polymer ?
#
loop_
_entity_poly.entity_id
_entity_poly.type
_entity_poly.pdbx_seq_one_letter_code
_entity_poly.pdbx_strand_id
1 'polypeptide(L)'
;MNKTLNVMKNNEILNHNEDDKNLTVSVKSFSYKKGIPHDESGHGGGFVFDCRTLPNPYDDEKLRPHTGKDKNVAEFLSSKPQVADFLDLAEKLVSMSIKEYPGKNYNHLEVCFGCTGGHHRSVYSAERMAEFLGKTFKGIKVELRHTALENSENS
;
A
#
# COMPACT_ATOMS: atom_id res chain seq x y z
N MET A 1 -19.29 45.59 14.24
CA MET A 1 -19.90 45.47 12.90
C MET A 1 -19.14 46.43 11.99
N ASN A 2 -18.37 46.06 10.97
CA ASN A 2 -18.31 44.90 10.07
C ASN A 2 -16.82 44.64 9.75
N LYS A 3 -16.21 43.54 10.20
CA LYS A 3 -16.00 42.27 9.45
C LYS A 3 -16.26 42.30 7.94
N THR A 4 -15.21 41.88 7.22
CA THR A 4 -15.23 41.27 5.88
C THR A 4 -15.13 42.25 4.71
N LEU A 5 -13.91 42.38 4.16
CA LEU A 5 -13.53 42.20 2.75
C LEU A 5 -12.18 42.88 2.50
N ASN A 6 -11.08 42.22 2.85
CA ASN A 6 -9.76 42.52 2.26
C ASN A 6 -8.76 41.36 2.40
N VAL A 7 -9.25 40.12 2.44
CA VAL A 7 -8.40 38.93 2.38
C VAL A 7 -8.37 38.44 0.92
N MET A 8 -7.82 39.27 0.03
CA MET A 8 -7.49 38.89 -1.36
C MET A 8 -6.12 39.42 -1.80
N LYS A 9 -5.19 39.57 -0.86
CA LYS A 9 -3.77 39.70 -1.17
C LYS A 9 -3.03 38.84 -0.17
N ASN A 10 -2.70 37.63 -0.60
CA ASN A 10 -1.48 36.90 -0.27
C ASN A 10 -1.52 35.60 -1.09
N ASN A 11 -1.42 35.74 -2.41
CA ASN A 11 -0.66 34.78 -3.21
C ASN A 11 0.81 35.02 -2.83
N GLU A 12 1.17 34.61 -1.62
CA GLU A 12 2.54 34.27 -1.33
C GLU A 12 2.80 33.03 -2.17
N ILE A 13 3.50 33.28 -3.28
CA ILE A 13 4.27 32.29 -4.00
C ILE A 13 5.01 31.51 -2.92
N LEU A 14 4.51 30.31 -2.60
CA LEU A 14 5.19 29.38 -1.73
C LEU A 14 6.47 29.00 -2.46
N ASN A 15 7.54 29.72 -2.13
CA ASN A 15 8.90 29.22 -2.26
C ASN A 15 8.95 27.95 -1.41
N HIS A 16 8.56 26.82 -1.99
CA HIS A 16 8.92 25.52 -1.46
C HIS A 16 10.44 25.44 -1.54
N ASN A 17 11.08 25.73 -0.41
CA ASN A 17 12.47 25.38 -0.19
C ASN A 17 12.65 23.91 -0.55
N GLU A 18 13.71 23.61 -1.30
CA GLU A 18 14.17 22.29 -1.73
C GLU A 18 14.64 21.39 -0.56
N ASP A 19 13.95 21.43 0.59
CA ASP A 19 13.99 20.36 1.58
C ASP A 19 12.83 19.40 1.27
N ASP A 20 13.01 18.74 0.13
CA ASP A 20 12.12 17.77 -0.50
C ASP A 20 11.86 16.60 0.47
N LYS A 21 10.85 16.73 1.33
CA LYS A 21 10.35 15.61 2.14
C LYS A 21 9.68 14.60 1.19
N ASN A 22 10.52 13.79 0.54
CA ASN A 22 10.10 12.67 -0.29
C ASN A 22 9.27 11.71 0.58
N LEU A 23 7.96 11.65 0.30
CA LEU A 23 7.05 10.72 0.98
C LEU A 23 7.55 9.29 0.76
N THR A 24 7.75 8.55 1.85
CA THR A 24 7.99 7.12 1.80
C THR A 24 6.67 6.36 1.98
N VAL A 25 6.32 5.50 1.04
CA VAL A 25 5.16 4.62 1.11
C VAL A 25 5.64 3.18 1.32
N SER A 26 5.45 2.65 2.53
CA SER A 26 5.75 1.25 2.83
C SER A 26 4.54 0.38 2.51
N VAL A 27 4.67 -0.47 1.50
CA VAL A 27 3.67 -1.47 1.13
C VAL A 27 4.07 -2.80 1.77
N LYS A 28 3.18 -3.39 2.56
CA LYS A 28 3.48 -4.63 3.29
C LYS A 28 2.43 -5.70 3.00
N SER A 29 2.86 -6.95 2.84
CA SER A 29 1.96 -8.11 2.96
C SER A 29 2.16 -8.80 4.31
N PHE A 30 1.07 -9.23 4.94
CA PHE A 30 1.15 -9.92 6.24
C PHE A 30 0.18 -11.09 6.36
N SER A 31 0.37 -11.84 7.44
CA SER A 31 -0.48 -12.94 7.89
C SER A 31 -1.33 -12.50 9.07
N TYR A 32 -2.66 -12.60 8.98
CA TYR A 32 -3.53 -12.33 10.14
C TYR A 32 -3.22 -13.24 11.35
N LYS A 33 -2.66 -14.44 11.13
CA LYS A 33 -2.19 -15.30 12.22
C LYS A 33 -1.00 -14.72 12.99
N LYS A 34 -0.17 -13.90 12.32
CA LYS A 34 1.01 -13.24 12.91
C LYS A 34 0.71 -11.82 13.41
N GLY A 35 -0.51 -11.31 13.16
CA GLY A 35 -0.92 -9.95 13.52
C GLY A 35 -0.66 -8.92 12.42
N ILE A 36 -1.31 -7.75 12.54
CA ILE A 36 -1.06 -6.60 11.66
C ILE A 36 0.34 -6.05 11.98
N PRO A 37 1.16 -5.70 10.96
CA PRO A 37 2.47 -5.12 11.19
C PRO A 37 2.40 -3.86 12.06
N HIS A 38 3.39 -3.70 12.94
CA HIS A 38 3.53 -2.49 13.75
C HIS A 38 4.04 -1.33 12.88
N ASP A 39 3.45 -0.15 13.07
CA ASP A 39 3.93 1.11 12.47
C ASP A 39 5.07 1.68 13.30
N GLU A 40 6.28 1.73 12.73
CA GLU A 40 7.46 2.28 13.38
C GLU A 40 7.63 3.79 13.12
N SER A 41 6.82 4.38 12.23
CA SER A 41 6.93 5.79 11.84
C SER A 41 6.27 6.78 12.82
N GLY A 42 5.45 6.28 13.75
CA GLY A 42 4.92 7.05 14.88
C GLY A 42 3.66 7.89 14.57
N HIS A 43 3.04 7.73 13.40
CA HIS A 43 1.82 8.45 13.01
C HIS A 43 0.55 7.59 12.96
N GLY A 44 0.62 6.33 13.41
CA GLY A 44 -0.55 5.49 13.62
C GLY A 44 -0.91 4.61 12.42
N GLY A 45 0.06 4.38 11.52
CA GLY A 45 -0.07 3.54 10.34
C GLY A 45 -0.76 4.23 9.17
N GLY A 46 -1.39 3.42 8.31
CA GLY A 46 -2.16 3.90 7.17
C GLY A 46 -3.27 2.91 6.84
N PHE A 47 -3.23 2.34 5.64
CA PHE A 47 -4.27 1.44 5.18
C PHE A 47 -4.00 0.00 5.57
N VAL A 48 -5.05 -0.73 5.97
CA VAL A 48 -5.02 -2.19 6.11
C VAL A 48 -6.18 -2.78 5.30
N PHE A 49 -5.84 -3.54 4.28
CA PHE A 49 -6.79 -4.18 3.37
C PHE A 49 -6.85 -5.69 3.62
N ASP A 50 -8.04 -6.18 3.97
CA ASP A 50 -8.28 -7.62 4.19
C ASP A 50 -8.53 -8.35 2.86
N CYS A 51 -7.60 -9.23 2.49
CA CYS A 51 -7.66 -10.03 1.27
C CYS A 51 -8.31 -11.41 1.49
N ARG A 52 -8.82 -11.75 2.68
CA ARG A 52 -9.31 -13.10 3.00
C ARG A 52 -10.56 -13.51 2.22
N THR A 53 -11.31 -12.55 1.69
CA THR A 53 -12.49 -12.79 0.85
C THR A 53 -12.15 -13.03 -0.61
N LEU A 54 -10.92 -12.74 -1.04
CA LEU A 54 -10.49 -12.97 -2.42
C LEU A 54 -10.33 -14.48 -2.72
N PRO A 55 -10.48 -14.89 -4.00
CA PRO A 55 -10.28 -16.26 -4.46
C PRO A 55 -9.00 -16.87 -3.91
N ASN A 56 -9.11 -18.08 -3.38
CA ASN A 56 -8.07 -18.70 -2.59
C ASN A 56 -7.21 -19.65 -3.45
N PRO A 57 -5.94 -19.32 -3.75
CA PRO A 57 -5.07 -20.23 -4.52
C PRO A 57 -4.77 -21.53 -3.77
N TYR A 58 -4.90 -21.54 -2.45
CA TYR A 58 -4.66 -22.72 -1.62
C TYR A 58 -5.61 -23.90 -1.94
N ASP A 59 -6.75 -23.64 -2.57
CA ASP A 59 -7.70 -24.68 -2.95
C ASP A 59 -7.17 -25.53 -4.13
N ASP A 60 -6.22 -25.01 -4.91
CA ASP A 60 -5.47 -25.75 -5.93
C ASP A 60 -4.16 -26.27 -5.34
N GLU A 61 -4.01 -27.60 -5.29
CA GLU A 61 -2.83 -28.26 -4.73
C GLU A 61 -1.53 -27.85 -5.42
N LYS A 62 -1.59 -27.53 -6.72
CA LYS A 62 -0.42 -27.11 -7.50
C LYS A 62 0.02 -25.69 -7.15
N LEU A 63 -0.85 -24.86 -6.59
CA LEU A 63 -0.54 -23.48 -6.22
C LEU A 63 -0.16 -23.34 -4.74
N ARG A 64 -0.52 -24.32 -3.88
CA ARG A 64 -0.17 -24.34 -2.45
C ARG A 64 1.30 -24.05 -2.14
N PRO A 65 2.30 -24.65 -2.83
CA PRO A 65 3.71 -24.44 -2.48
C PRO A 65 4.29 -23.11 -2.98
N HIS A 66 3.54 -22.36 -3.79
CA HIS A 66 3.99 -21.11 -4.40
C HIS A 66 3.49 -19.89 -3.66
N THR A 67 4.20 -18.78 -3.77
CA THR A 67 3.87 -17.48 -3.19
C THR A 67 3.09 -16.61 -4.16
N GLY A 68 2.52 -15.50 -3.66
CA GLY A 68 1.93 -14.46 -4.52
C GLY A 68 2.90 -13.77 -5.47
N LYS A 69 4.22 -13.98 -5.33
CA LYS A 69 5.26 -13.48 -6.25
C LYS A 69 5.41 -14.38 -7.47
N ASP A 70 5.07 -15.66 -7.33
CA ASP A 70 5.26 -16.65 -8.36
C ASP A 70 4.21 -16.48 -9.47
N LYS A 71 4.69 -16.60 -10.71
CA LYS A 71 3.90 -16.34 -11.91
C LYS A 71 2.59 -17.12 -11.95
N ASN A 72 2.58 -18.38 -11.54
CA ASN A 72 1.37 -19.22 -11.53
C ASN A 72 0.30 -18.72 -10.56
N VAL A 73 0.68 -18.24 -9.36
CA VAL A 73 -0.26 -17.66 -8.40
C VAL A 73 -0.73 -16.29 -8.87
N ALA A 74 0.18 -15.48 -9.43
CA ALA A 74 -0.16 -14.18 -10.00
C ALA A 74 -1.14 -14.30 -11.18
N GLU A 75 -0.94 -15.28 -12.07
CA GLU A 75 -1.85 -15.61 -13.16
C GLU A 75 -3.21 -16.07 -12.63
N PHE A 76 -3.23 -16.97 -11.64
CA PHE A 76 -4.49 -17.40 -11.02
C PHE A 76 -5.28 -16.22 -10.45
N LEU A 77 -4.62 -15.31 -9.72
CA LEU A 77 -5.28 -14.18 -9.05
C LEU A 77 -5.71 -13.09 -10.04
N SER A 78 -4.84 -12.74 -11.00
CA SER A 78 -5.16 -11.75 -12.04
C SER A 78 -6.30 -12.20 -12.97
N SER A 79 -6.54 -13.50 -13.11
CA SER A 79 -7.67 -14.01 -13.89
C SER A 79 -9.03 -13.80 -13.20
N LYS A 80 -9.09 -13.27 -11.98
CA LYS A 80 -10.33 -13.15 -11.19
C LYS A 80 -10.81 -11.70 -11.18
N PRO A 81 -11.99 -11.38 -11.73
CA PRO A 81 -12.50 -10.00 -11.77
C PRO A 81 -12.55 -9.32 -10.40
N GLN A 82 -13.05 -10.03 -9.39
CA GLN A 82 -13.11 -9.52 -8.01
C GLN A 82 -11.76 -9.16 -7.37
N VAL A 83 -10.64 -9.73 -7.85
CA VAL A 83 -9.29 -9.34 -7.40
C VAL A 83 -8.91 -8.01 -8.04
N ALA A 84 -9.22 -7.83 -9.33
CA ALA A 84 -8.99 -6.56 -10.02
C ALA A 84 -9.84 -5.44 -9.42
N ASP A 85 -11.13 -5.67 -9.16
CA ASP A 85 -12.03 -4.69 -8.56
C ASP A 85 -11.55 -4.23 -7.18
N PHE A 86 -11.10 -5.18 -6.35
CA PHE A 86 -10.54 -4.89 -5.03
C PHE A 86 -9.27 -4.03 -5.12
N LEU A 87 -8.35 -4.38 -6.02
CA LEU A 87 -7.10 -3.63 -6.19
C LEU A 87 -7.34 -2.22 -6.72
N ASP A 88 -8.22 -2.06 -7.72
CA ASP A 88 -8.57 -0.74 -8.25
C ASP A 88 -9.13 0.19 -7.16
N LEU A 89 -10.01 -0.32 -6.29
CA LEU A 89 -10.55 0.46 -5.17
C LEU A 89 -9.47 0.80 -4.14
N ALA A 90 -8.60 -0.15 -3.80
CA ALA A 90 -7.48 0.09 -2.88
C ALA A 90 -6.50 1.13 -3.45
N GLU A 91 -6.13 1.01 -4.72
CA GLU A 91 -5.25 1.93 -5.45
C GLU A 91 -5.84 3.35 -5.47
N LYS A 92 -7.15 3.49 -5.70
CA LYS A 92 -7.84 4.79 -5.65
C LYS A 92 -7.79 5.44 -4.27
N LEU A 93 -8.10 4.68 -3.20
CA LEU A 93 -8.06 5.18 -1.83
C LEU A 93 -6.66 5.64 -1.42
N VAL A 94 -5.65 4.81 -1.70
CA VAL A 94 -4.24 5.16 -1.42
C VAL A 94 -3.81 6.38 -2.23
N SER A 95 -4.19 6.44 -3.51
CA SER A 95 -3.87 7.57 -4.39
C SER A 95 -4.45 8.89 -3.89
N MET A 96 -5.67 8.87 -3.33
CA MET A 96 -6.28 10.07 -2.73
C MET A 96 -5.44 10.57 -1.56
N SER A 97 -4.97 9.68 -0.68
CA SER A 97 -4.10 10.07 0.42
C SER A 97 -2.77 10.64 -0.08
N ILE A 98 -2.05 9.95 -0.97
CA ILE A 98 -0.73 10.39 -1.45
C ILE A 98 -0.78 11.81 -2.03
N LYS A 99 -1.84 12.18 -2.76
CA LYS A 99 -2.00 13.52 -3.35
C LYS A 99 -2.14 14.64 -2.32
N GLU A 100 -2.64 14.35 -1.13
CA GLU A 100 -2.86 15.34 -0.07
C GLU A 100 -1.65 15.50 0.87
N TYR A 101 -0.68 14.57 0.82
CA TYR A 101 0.50 14.59 1.70
C TYR A 101 1.43 15.80 1.54
N PRO A 102 1.64 16.41 0.35
CA PRO A 102 2.45 17.61 0.22
C PRO A 102 1.99 18.79 1.12
N GLY A 103 0.72 18.80 1.52
CA GLY A 103 0.16 19.80 2.44
C GLY A 103 0.25 19.43 3.93
N LYS A 104 0.95 18.35 4.30
CA LYS A 104 0.98 17.80 5.67
C LYS A 104 2.41 17.66 6.19
N ASN A 105 2.55 17.54 7.53
CA ASN A 105 3.84 17.29 8.20
C ASN A 105 4.24 15.79 8.22
N TYR A 106 3.57 14.96 7.42
CA TYR A 106 3.80 13.52 7.37
C TYR A 106 4.71 13.15 6.19
N ASN A 107 5.71 12.30 6.44
CA ASN A 107 6.66 11.83 5.43
C ASN A 107 6.61 10.31 5.21
N HIS A 108 5.68 9.62 5.86
CA HIS A 108 5.51 8.17 5.77
C HIS A 108 4.03 7.79 5.66
N LEU A 109 3.73 6.80 4.81
CA LEU A 109 2.42 6.17 4.68
C LEU A 109 2.61 4.66 4.64
N GLU A 110 1.87 3.93 5.48
CA GLU A 110 1.85 2.47 5.44
C GLU A 110 0.62 1.94 4.69
N VAL A 111 0.82 0.93 3.84
CA VAL A 111 -0.25 0.24 3.11
C VAL A 111 -0.07 -1.26 3.27
N CYS A 112 -0.91 -1.88 4.08
CA CYS A 112 -0.84 -3.28 4.46
C CYS A 112 -1.92 -4.12 3.79
N PHE A 113 -1.55 -5.28 3.23
CA PHE A 113 -2.47 -6.29 2.71
C PHE A 113 -2.38 -7.56 3.56
N GLY A 114 -3.51 -8.02 4.08
CA GLY A 114 -3.58 -9.17 4.99
C GLY A 114 -4.29 -10.36 4.38
N CYS A 115 -3.73 -11.56 4.52
CA CYS A 115 -4.49 -12.80 4.31
C CYS A 115 -4.21 -13.80 5.43
N THR A 116 -4.92 -14.93 5.47
CA THR A 116 -4.82 -15.87 6.62
C THR A 116 -3.40 -16.40 6.84
N GLY A 117 -2.71 -16.80 5.77
CA GLY A 117 -1.35 -17.35 5.84
C GLY A 117 -0.24 -16.34 5.57
N GLY A 118 -0.55 -15.23 4.91
CA GLY A 118 0.43 -14.23 4.47
C GLY A 118 1.28 -14.65 3.28
N HIS A 119 0.87 -15.66 2.50
CA HIS A 119 1.72 -16.29 1.48
C HIS A 119 1.28 -16.01 0.03
N HIS A 120 -0.04 -16.02 -0.24
CA HIS A 120 -0.59 -15.89 -1.61
C HIS A 120 -1.22 -14.51 -1.87
N ARG A 121 -2.47 -14.33 -1.44
CA ARG A 121 -3.33 -13.20 -1.79
C ARG A 121 -2.74 -11.87 -1.33
N SER A 122 -2.29 -11.78 -0.08
CA SER A 122 -1.70 -10.54 0.44
C SER A 122 -0.38 -10.20 -0.23
N VAL A 123 0.45 -11.19 -0.55
CA VAL A 123 1.74 -11.00 -1.24
C VAL A 123 1.49 -10.44 -2.64
N TYR A 124 0.60 -11.08 -3.41
CA TYR A 124 0.22 -10.61 -4.74
C TYR A 124 -0.34 -9.19 -4.70
N SER A 125 -1.27 -8.88 -3.77
CA SER A 125 -1.86 -7.55 -3.67
C SER A 125 -0.83 -6.46 -3.31
N ALA A 126 0.13 -6.78 -2.43
CA ALA A 126 1.21 -5.87 -2.06
C ALA A 126 2.16 -5.59 -3.23
N GLU A 127 2.55 -6.63 -3.99
CA GLU A 127 3.36 -6.49 -5.21
C GLU A 127 2.65 -5.57 -6.24
N ARG A 128 1.36 -5.81 -6.48
CA ARG A 128 0.55 -5.01 -7.42
C ARG A 128 0.43 -3.55 -7.00
N MET A 129 0.18 -3.28 -5.71
CA MET A 129 0.15 -1.92 -5.19
C MET A 129 1.51 -1.22 -5.31
N ALA A 130 2.61 -1.88 -4.93
CA ALA A 130 3.94 -1.28 -5.02
C ALA A 130 4.32 -0.93 -6.47
N GLU A 131 4.02 -1.84 -7.41
CA GLU A 131 4.21 -1.60 -8.84
C GLU A 131 3.37 -0.42 -9.34
N PHE A 132 2.08 -0.37 -8.97
CA PHE A 132 1.18 0.73 -9.30
C PHE A 132 1.72 2.08 -8.80
N LEU A 133 2.14 2.15 -7.55
CA LEU A 133 2.63 3.38 -6.93
C LEU A 133 3.92 3.88 -7.60
N GLY A 134 4.89 3.00 -7.84
CA GLY A 134 6.16 3.36 -8.49
C GLY A 134 5.99 3.82 -9.95
N LYS A 135 4.95 3.33 -10.63
CA LYS A 135 4.60 3.78 -11.98
C LYS A 135 3.85 5.11 -11.99
N THR A 136 2.95 5.31 -11.03
CA THR A 136 1.97 6.40 -11.04
C THR A 136 2.50 7.70 -10.43
N PHE A 137 3.27 7.61 -9.34
CA PHE A 137 3.72 8.77 -8.58
C PHE A 137 5.22 9.00 -8.74
N LYS A 138 5.61 10.23 -9.06
CA LYS A 138 7.01 10.68 -9.07
C LYS A 138 7.30 11.41 -7.75
N GLY A 139 8.53 11.33 -7.25
CA GLY A 139 8.92 11.97 -5.99
C GLY A 139 8.40 11.27 -4.73
N ILE A 140 8.03 9.98 -4.84
CA ILE A 140 7.79 9.13 -3.67
C ILE A 140 8.79 7.98 -3.67
N LYS A 141 9.20 7.55 -2.47
CA LYS A 141 9.94 6.30 -2.27
C LYS A 141 8.95 5.20 -1.96
N VAL A 142 8.97 4.09 -2.70
CA VAL A 142 8.14 2.92 -2.41
C VAL A 142 9.00 1.82 -1.80
N GLU A 143 8.59 1.28 -0.67
CA GLU A 143 9.26 0.18 0.02
C GLU A 143 8.32 -1.01 0.13
N LEU A 144 8.67 -2.16 -0.44
CA LEU A 144 7.86 -3.37 -0.40
C LEU A 144 8.43 -4.37 0.60
N ARG A 145 7.57 -4.92 1.46
CA ARG A 145 7.95 -5.88 2.50
C ARG A 145 6.97 -7.05 2.63
N HIS A 146 7.47 -8.27 2.81
CA HIS A 146 6.64 -9.48 2.95
C HIS A 146 6.89 -10.16 4.29
N THR A 147 6.22 -9.69 5.35
CA THR A 147 6.52 -10.07 6.75
C THR A 147 6.38 -11.56 7.03
N ALA A 148 5.49 -12.25 6.31
CA ALA A 148 5.31 -13.68 6.49
C ALA A 148 6.37 -14.53 5.78
N LEU A 149 7.04 -14.00 4.74
CA LEU A 149 8.05 -14.69 3.93
C LEU A 149 9.49 -14.46 4.42
N GLU A 150 9.74 -13.39 5.17
CA GLU A 150 11.10 -13.06 5.67
C GLU A 150 11.64 -14.08 6.69
N ASN A 151 10.78 -14.85 7.34
CA ASN A 151 11.21 -15.84 8.34
C ASN A 151 11.48 -17.24 7.75
N SER A 152 11.26 -17.45 6.44
CA SER A 152 11.51 -18.76 5.81
C SER A 152 12.90 -18.90 5.19
N GLU A 153 13.70 -17.84 5.11
CA GLU A 153 15.07 -17.90 4.56
C GLU A 153 16.14 -18.24 5.61
N ASN A 154 15.77 -18.35 6.89
CA ASN A 154 16.66 -18.71 8.01
C ASN A 154 16.32 -20.08 8.63
N SER A 155 15.77 -21.02 7.87
CA SER A 155 15.43 -22.39 8.35
C SER A 155 15.90 -23.46 7.38
#